data_AF-A0A2G1W9D4-F1
#
_entry.id   AF-A0A2G1W9D4-F1
#
_cell.length_a   1.000
_cell.length_b   1.000
_cell.length_c   1.000
_cell.angle_alpha   90.00
_cell.angle_beta   90.00
_cell.angle_gamma   90.00
#
_symmetry.space_group_name_H-M   'P 1'
#
loop_
_entity.id
_entity.type
_entity.pdbx_description
1 polymer ?
#
loop_
_entity_poly.entity_id
_entity_poly.type
_entity_poly.pdbx_seq_one_letter_code
_entity_poly.pdbx_strand_id
1 'polypeptide(L)'
;MDHRFARDTVVQAAIHVHFNPLGTEVTEVAMQSNTNRWVGHFALRTVGPVENQEPVARRWRTAFVAGVAALASVCGGDANAQRPVVPGTGTELVGVADDFEDESWRYVPNNPKSTEDIDENQRSPMGKSTNGRWYEGIKRGHPDVVERVSTPAGGLPGSKGALLMRSKFTGIPGNASGTMHQDDFIANVQYRLKRRIDVSEVPSVTTRVFLPPVAEWEKRSGPHFGFRLALETTAMIEQETGFFKLKRKEMGNEIYWPGLFIEFESKADSRSRSDDYAYLRVRSNQRGSDFRGPQITTTGWWTLGMSVTPDGMVHYYASPGVEDLTEEDYITSQFPYGYEAERMRTFFYNVCSADDGRRWSTSFVVDDPKVFLVRPKGKQMARRSSSSRR
;
A
#
# COMPACT_ATOMS: atom_id res chain seq x y z
N MET A 1 -0.54 51.30 -14.66
CA MET A 1 -2.01 51.30 -14.62
C MET A 1 -2.47 50.65 -15.91
N ASP A 2 -2.71 49.34 -15.86
CA ASP A 2 -2.97 48.53 -17.05
C ASP A 2 -4.23 47.70 -16.74
N HIS A 3 -5.34 48.05 -17.39
CA HIS A 3 -6.58 47.28 -17.34
C HIS A 3 -6.62 46.37 -18.57
N ARG A 4 -6.35 45.09 -18.37
CA ARG A 4 -6.83 44.02 -19.26
C ARG A 4 -7.56 43.00 -18.41
N PHE A 5 -8.88 43.08 -18.47
CA PHE A 5 -9.82 42.11 -17.90
C PHE A 5 -9.55 40.73 -18.49
N ALA A 6 -9.16 39.78 -17.64
CA ALA A 6 -9.17 38.37 -17.98
C ALA A 6 -10.62 37.89 -18.09
N ARG A 7 -10.94 37.22 -19.20
CA ARG A 7 -12.18 36.45 -19.36
C ARG A 7 -12.02 35.14 -18.60
N ASP A 8 -12.53 35.09 -17.37
CA ASP A 8 -12.75 33.82 -16.68
C ASP A 8 -14.01 33.17 -17.29
N THR A 9 -13.82 32.05 -17.98
CA THR A 9 -14.92 31.25 -18.53
C THR A 9 -15.24 30.16 -17.52
N VAL A 10 -16.47 30.14 -17.00
CA VAL A 10 -16.98 29.04 -16.17
C VAL A 10 -17.23 27.85 -17.08
N VAL A 11 -16.62 26.69 -16.78
CA VAL A 11 -16.67 25.52 -17.68
C VAL A 11 -17.73 24.50 -17.25
N GLN A 12 -18.17 24.49 -15.98
CA GLN A 12 -19.25 23.62 -15.53
C GLN A 12 -19.88 24.08 -14.21
N ALA A 13 -21.22 24.02 -14.14
CA ALA A 13 -21.98 24.11 -12.90
C ALA A 13 -22.86 22.85 -12.78
N ALA A 14 -22.81 22.19 -11.63
CA ALA A 14 -23.70 21.09 -11.29
C ALA A 14 -24.57 21.52 -10.11
N ILE A 15 -25.89 21.37 -10.26
CA ILE A 15 -26.87 21.61 -9.20
C ILE A 15 -27.30 20.23 -8.70
N HIS A 16 -27.03 19.95 -7.43
CA HIS A 16 -27.52 18.74 -6.77
C HIS A 16 -28.61 19.14 -5.78
N VAL A 17 -29.81 18.58 -5.98
CA VAL A 17 -30.95 18.75 -5.08
C VAL A 17 -31.11 17.46 -4.28
N HIS A 18 -30.99 17.57 -2.96
CA HIS A 18 -31.23 16.46 -2.05
C HIS A 18 -32.45 16.76 -1.18
N PHE A 19 -33.31 15.74 -1.01
CA PHE A 19 -34.40 15.75 -0.04
C PHE A 19 -33.97 14.93 1.17
N ASN A 20 -33.99 15.53 2.37
CA ASN A 20 -33.79 14.77 3.59
C ASN A 20 -35.10 14.04 4.01
N PRO A 21 -35.06 13.08 4.95
CA PRO A 21 -36.25 12.35 5.42
C PRO A 21 -37.34 13.22 6.07
N LEU A 22 -37.08 14.51 6.30
CA LEU A 22 -38.01 15.48 6.86
C LEU A 22 -38.58 16.44 5.79
N GLY A 23 -38.35 16.16 4.50
CA GLY A 23 -38.92 16.93 3.38
C GLY A 23 -38.29 18.31 3.16
N THR A 24 -37.12 18.59 3.76
CA THR A 24 -36.42 19.87 3.54
C THR A 24 -35.55 19.79 2.28
N GLU A 25 -35.70 20.75 1.37
CA GLU A 25 -34.88 20.89 0.17
C GLU A 25 -33.53 21.53 0.50
N VAL A 26 -32.43 20.87 0.14
CA VAL A 26 -31.08 21.44 0.19
C VAL A 26 -30.53 21.48 -1.23
N THR A 27 -30.23 22.69 -1.70
CA THR A 27 -29.58 22.93 -2.99
C THR A 27 -28.10 23.23 -2.76
N GLU A 28 -27.22 22.41 -3.31
CA GLU A 28 -25.77 22.68 -3.33
C GLU A 28 -25.34 22.98 -4.77
N VAL A 29 -24.60 24.07 -4.95
CA VAL A 29 -24.06 24.49 -6.25
C VAL A 29 -22.54 24.47 -6.16
N ALA A 30 -21.92 23.53 -6.88
CA ALA A 30 -20.48 23.49 -7.03
C ALA A 30 -20.08 24.15 -8.36
N MET A 31 -19.16 25.12 -8.31
CA MET A 31 -18.55 25.74 -9.48
C MET A 31 -17.04 25.52 -9.45
N GLN A 32 -16.47 25.06 -10.56
CA GLN A 32 -15.04 24.83 -10.71
C GLN A 32 -14.45 25.82 -11.72
N SER A 33 -13.38 26.52 -11.33
CA SER A 33 -12.61 27.43 -12.21
C SER A 33 -11.25 26.82 -12.56
N ASN A 34 -10.69 27.24 -13.70
CA ASN A 34 -9.45 26.67 -14.28
C ASN A 34 -8.15 27.00 -13.50
N THR A 35 -8.22 27.53 -12.28
CA THR A 35 -7.03 27.92 -11.48
C THR A 35 -6.92 27.23 -10.12
N ASN A 36 -7.73 26.20 -9.82
CA ASN A 36 -7.66 25.41 -8.57
C ASN A 36 -7.61 26.26 -7.28
N ARG A 37 -8.29 27.42 -7.26
CA ARG A 37 -8.57 28.18 -6.04
C ARG A 37 -10.04 28.09 -5.68
N TRP A 38 -10.33 27.68 -4.44
CA TRP A 38 -11.66 27.71 -3.85
C TRP A 38 -12.12 29.17 -3.65
N VAL A 39 -13.29 29.53 -4.17
CA VAL A 39 -13.89 30.85 -4.03
C VAL A 39 -15.14 30.76 -3.14
N GLY A 40 -14.95 30.88 -1.82
CA GLY A 40 -15.97 31.29 -0.83
C GLY A 40 -17.12 30.34 -0.47
N HIS A 41 -17.59 30.45 0.78
CA HIS A 41 -18.86 29.90 1.28
C HIS A 41 -19.93 31.00 1.30
N PHE A 42 -21.16 30.70 0.86
CA PHE A 42 -22.33 31.56 1.08
C PHE A 42 -23.36 30.87 1.99
N ALA A 43 -23.99 31.66 2.85
CA ALA A 43 -24.90 31.20 3.90
C ALA A 43 -26.28 30.78 3.36
N LEU A 44 -26.84 29.73 3.95
CA LEU A 44 -28.18 29.20 3.71
C LEU A 44 -29.28 30.13 4.25
N ARG A 45 -30.34 30.29 3.45
CA ARG A 45 -31.63 30.84 3.90
C ARG A 45 -32.57 29.67 4.19
N THR A 46 -33.03 29.53 5.42
CA THR A 46 -34.03 28.53 5.82
C THR A 46 -35.41 28.95 5.33
N VAL A 47 -36.15 28.03 4.71
CA VAL A 47 -37.59 28.15 4.47
C VAL A 47 -38.28 27.13 5.37
N GLY A 48 -39.25 27.59 6.17
CA GLY A 48 -39.95 26.76 7.16
C GLY A 48 -40.91 25.73 6.55
N PRO A 49 -41.33 24.72 7.33
CA PRO A 49 -42.16 23.61 6.85
C PRO A 49 -43.60 24.06 6.54
N VAL A 50 -44.17 23.50 5.47
CA VAL A 50 -45.59 23.64 5.15
C VAL A 50 -46.38 22.66 6.03
N GLU A 51 -47.32 23.21 6.77
CA GLU A 51 -48.19 22.53 7.73
C GLU A 51 -49.38 21.83 7.02
N ASN A 52 -49.84 20.74 7.63
CA ASN A 52 -51.08 19.96 7.36
C ASN A 52 -50.98 18.80 6.34
N GLN A 53 -50.85 17.57 6.86
CA GLN A 53 -51.95 16.59 6.86
C GLN A 53 -51.54 15.27 7.55
N GLU A 54 -52.35 14.86 8.53
CA GLU A 54 -52.43 13.53 9.16
C GLU A 54 -53.94 13.28 9.40
N PRO A 55 -54.43 12.06 9.70
CA PRO A 55 -54.20 10.77 9.06
C PRO A 55 -55.57 10.04 8.81
N VAL A 56 -55.62 8.95 8.03
CA VAL A 56 -56.79 8.04 8.07
C VAL A 56 -56.36 6.58 8.16
N ALA A 57 -56.59 6.04 9.35
CA ALA A 57 -56.54 4.64 9.69
C ALA A 57 -57.60 3.81 8.95
N ARG A 58 -57.37 2.48 8.93
CA ARG A 58 -58.30 1.43 9.42
C ARG A 58 -58.58 0.28 8.42
N ARG A 59 -58.05 -0.89 8.81
CA ARG A 59 -58.65 -2.25 8.77
C ARG A 59 -59.28 -2.72 7.45
N TRP A 60 -58.64 -3.72 6.84
CA TRP A 60 -59.35 -4.90 6.34
C TRP A 60 -58.70 -6.17 6.92
N ARG A 61 -59.56 -7.08 7.38
CA ARG A 61 -59.25 -8.30 8.12
C ARG A 61 -59.05 -9.48 7.17
N THR A 62 -58.19 -10.41 7.59
CA THR A 62 -58.27 -11.89 7.41
C THR A 62 -58.63 -12.46 6.04
N ALA A 63 -57.66 -13.14 5.40
CA ALA A 63 -57.71 -14.57 5.08
C ALA A 63 -56.62 -14.93 4.05
N PHE A 64 -55.58 -15.65 4.45
CA PHE A 64 -55.09 -16.84 3.74
C PHE A 64 -54.04 -17.55 4.61
N VAL A 65 -54.44 -18.68 5.18
CA VAL A 65 -53.53 -19.68 5.74
C VAL A 65 -53.38 -20.77 4.69
N ALA A 66 -52.16 -21.28 4.57
CA ALA A 66 -51.71 -22.49 3.88
C ALA A 66 -51.32 -22.37 2.40
N GLY A 67 -50.03 -22.65 2.15
CA GLY A 67 -49.54 -23.13 0.86
C GLY A 67 -48.42 -22.29 0.26
N VAL A 68 -47.19 -22.43 0.77
CA VAL A 68 -45.96 -22.79 0.03
C VAL A 68 -44.84 -22.85 1.07
N ALA A 69 -44.61 -24.05 1.60
CA ALA A 69 -43.26 -24.46 1.94
C ALA A 69 -42.49 -24.55 0.60
N ALA A 70 -41.23 -24.09 0.62
CA ALA A 70 -40.33 -23.96 -0.53
C ALA A 70 -40.41 -22.61 -1.27
N LEU A 71 -39.90 -21.56 -0.63
CA LEU A 71 -39.13 -20.53 -1.32
C LEU A 71 -37.88 -20.26 -0.49
N ALA A 72 -36.81 -20.92 -0.93
CA ALA A 72 -35.40 -20.64 -0.73
C ALA A 72 -35.07 -19.71 0.43
N SER A 73 -34.44 -20.31 1.46
CA SER A 73 -33.24 -19.75 2.04
C SER A 73 -32.32 -19.24 0.91
N VAL A 74 -32.53 -18.00 0.48
CA VAL A 74 -31.43 -17.19 0.00
C VAL A 74 -30.63 -16.95 1.26
N CYS A 75 -29.71 -17.86 1.54
CA CYS A 75 -28.49 -17.51 2.24
C CYS A 75 -27.91 -16.35 1.43
N GLY A 76 -28.27 -15.12 1.79
CA GLY A 76 -27.36 -14.02 1.64
C GLY A 76 -26.12 -14.48 2.37
N GLY A 77 -25.14 -14.96 1.60
CA GLY A 77 -23.78 -15.01 2.09
C GLY A 77 -23.46 -13.57 2.41
N ASP A 78 -23.64 -13.18 3.67
CA ASP A 78 -22.71 -12.24 4.24
C ASP A 78 -21.35 -12.82 3.89
N ALA A 79 -20.64 -12.15 2.99
CA ALA A 79 -19.21 -12.33 2.84
C ALA A 79 -18.62 -11.97 4.20
N ASN A 80 -18.67 -12.93 5.12
CA ASN A 80 -18.14 -12.80 6.46
C ASN A 80 -16.65 -12.64 6.25
N ALA A 81 -16.19 -11.40 6.35
CA ALA A 81 -14.80 -11.04 6.30
C ALA A 81 -14.05 -12.01 7.23
N GLN A 82 -13.10 -12.75 6.68
CA GLN A 82 -12.41 -13.75 7.48
C GLN A 82 -11.64 -13.07 8.61
N ARG A 83 -11.55 -13.77 9.75
CA ARG A 83 -10.81 -13.24 10.90
C ARG A 83 -9.37 -12.90 10.46
N PRO A 84 -8.87 -11.69 10.77
CA PRO A 84 -7.49 -11.32 10.50
C PRO A 84 -6.51 -12.34 11.04
N VAL A 85 -5.50 -12.68 10.24
CA VAL A 85 -4.43 -13.59 10.61
C VAL A 85 -3.20 -12.77 10.93
N VAL A 86 -2.65 -12.94 12.13
CA VAL A 86 -1.43 -12.24 12.54
C VAL A 86 -0.25 -12.66 11.64
N PRO A 87 0.42 -11.71 10.95
CA PRO A 87 1.58 -12.01 10.13
C PRO A 87 2.69 -12.68 10.94
N GLY A 88 3.31 -13.72 10.38
CA GLY A 88 4.22 -14.60 11.14
C GLY A 88 3.58 -15.91 11.58
N THR A 89 2.25 -16.02 11.54
CA THR A 89 1.55 -17.28 11.81
C THR A 89 1.81 -18.31 10.70
N GLY A 90 2.06 -19.55 11.11
CA GLY A 90 2.17 -20.70 10.21
C GLY A 90 3.61 -21.18 10.05
N THR A 91 3.94 -21.71 8.87
CA THR A 91 5.27 -22.22 8.53
C THR A 91 6.03 -21.20 7.69
N GLU A 92 7.25 -20.84 8.13
CA GLU A 92 8.16 -19.99 7.36
C GLU A 92 8.61 -20.68 6.07
N LEU A 93 8.63 -19.92 4.97
CA LEU A 93 9.21 -20.30 3.70
C LEU A 93 10.71 -19.99 3.67
N VAL A 94 11.47 -20.89 4.29
CA VAL A 94 12.92 -20.78 4.41
C VAL A 94 13.56 -20.67 3.03
N GLY A 95 14.52 -19.74 2.91
CA GLY A 95 15.23 -19.51 1.67
C GLY A 95 14.41 -18.79 0.61
N VAL A 96 13.34 -18.08 0.97
CA VAL A 96 12.72 -17.12 0.05
C VAL A 96 13.25 -15.72 0.29
N ALA A 97 13.07 -15.22 1.52
CA ALA A 97 13.63 -13.97 2.01
C ALA A 97 15.01 -14.22 2.65
N ASP A 98 15.63 -13.19 3.23
CA ASP A 98 17.02 -13.19 3.65
C ASP A 98 17.17 -12.59 5.05
N ASP A 99 17.87 -13.27 5.95
CA ASP A 99 18.17 -12.77 7.30
C ASP A 99 19.46 -11.94 7.33
N PHE A 100 20.16 -11.81 6.19
CA PHE A 100 21.36 -10.99 6.02
C PHE A 100 22.53 -11.34 6.95
N GLU A 101 22.50 -12.50 7.62
CA GLU A 101 23.55 -12.90 8.56
C GLU A 101 24.85 -13.29 7.84
N ASP A 102 24.77 -13.75 6.59
CA ASP A 102 25.93 -14.12 5.77
C ASP A 102 26.79 -12.89 5.43
N GLU A 103 27.99 -12.82 5.99
CA GLU A 103 28.97 -11.74 5.76
C GLU A 103 29.41 -11.61 4.29
N SER A 104 29.25 -12.67 3.48
CA SER A 104 29.55 -12.65 2.05
C SER A 104 28.40 -12.12 1.19
N TRP A 105 27.26 -11.83 1.81
CA TRP A 105 26.11 -11.22 1.14
C TRP A 105 26.51 -9.86 0.56
N ARG A 106 26.15 -9.66 -0.70
CA ARG A 106 26.31 -8.37 -1.37
C ARG A 106 25.25 -8.22 -2.45
N TYR A 107 24.90 -6.97 -2.72
CA TYR A 107 24.15 -6.63 -3.91
C TYR A 107 25.11 -6.37 -5.07
N VAL A 108 24.81 -6.95 -6.23
CA VAL A 108 25.54 -6.72 -7.47
C VAL A 108 24.66 -5.84 -8.35
N PRO A 109 24.86 -4.51 -8.32
CA PRO A 109 24.08 -3.60 -9.16
C PRO A 109 24.45 -3.80 -10.64
N ASN A 110 23.50 -3.58 -11.53
CA ASN A 110 23.76 -3.51 -12.96
C ASN A 110 23.27 -2.17 -13.51
N ASN A 111 24.09 -1.15 -13.32
CA ASN A 111 23.77 0.21 -13.73
C ASN A 111 23.92 0.40 -15.25
N PRO A 112 23.14 1.31 -15.87
CA PRO A 112 22.10 2.13 -15.24
C PRO A 112 20.84 1.32 -14.89
N LYS A 113 20.23 1.61 -13.73
CA LYS A 113 18.97 0.99 -13.29
C LYS A 113 17.78 1.34 -14.18
N SER A 114 16.76 0.49 -14.15
CA SER A 114 15.54 0.60 -14.94
C SER A 114 14.67 1.79 -14.53
N THR A 115 13.97 2.41 -15.50
CA THR A 115 13.00 3.52 -15.27
C THR A 115 11.83 3.45 -16.23
N GLU A 116 11.39 2.23 -16.55
CA GLU A 116 10.29 1.98 -17.48
C GLU A 116 9.04 2.81 -17.16
N ASP A 117 8.74 3.07 -15.89
CA ASP A 117 7.56 3.87 -15.53
C ASP A 117 7.68 5.36 -15.89
N ILE A 118 8.89 5.86 -16.17
CA ILE A 118 9.17 7.24 -16.55
C ILE A 118 9.47 7.37 -18.04
N ASP A 119 10.32 6.49 -18.59
CA ASP A 119 10.86 6.60 -19.96
C ASP A 119 10.72 5.32 -20.80
N GLU A 120 9.90 4.36 -20.35
CA GLU A 120 9.66 3.07 -21.02
C GLU A 120 10.94 2.23 -21.24
N ASN A 121 12.04 2.55 -20.55
CA ASN A 121 13.32 1.87 -20.71
C ASN A 121 13.56 0.83 -19.60
N GLN A 122 13.35 -0.44 -19.97
CA GLN A 122 13.79 -1.59 -19.18
C GLN A 122 15.29 -1.87 -19.39
N ARG A 123 16.13 -1.36 -18.49
CA ARG A 123 17.58 -1.49 -18.61
C ARG A 123 18.05 -2.85 -18.11
N SER A 124 18.20 -3.80 -19.04
CA SER A 124 18.71 -5.14 -18.76
C SER A 124 20.22 -5.28 -19.03
N PRO A 125 20.94 -6.17 -18.34
CA PRO A 125 20.45 -7.06 -17.26
C PRO A 125 20.11 -6.32 -15.96
N MET A 126 19.34 -6.95 -15.07
CA MET A 126 18.94 -6.35 -13.80
C MET A 126 19.93 -6.65 -12.67
N GLY A 127 20.08 -5.72 -11.72
CA GLY A 127 20.85 -5.91 -10.50
C GLY A 127 20.23 -6.96 -9.57
N LYS A 128 21.06 -7.70 -8.84
CA LYS A 128 20.62 -8.78 -7.93
C LYS A 128 21.59 -9.03 -6.77
N SER A 129 21.06 -9.55 -5.68
CA SER A 129 21.85 -10.12 -4.58
C SER A 129 22.61 -11.38 -5.00
N THR A 130 23.73 -11.66 -4.35
CA THR A 130 24.59 -12.82 -4.66
C THR A 130 23.97 -14.18 -4.40
N ASN A 131 23.03 -14.25 -3.47
CA ASN A 131 22.27 -15.47 -3.20
C ASN A 131 20.95 -15.55 -4.01
N GLY A 132 20.69 -14.54 -4.85
CA GLY A 132 19.53 -14.47 -5.75
C GLY A 132 18.18 -14.28 -5.05
N ARG A 133 18.15 -13.83 -3.79
CA ARG A 133 16.91 -13.63 -3.01
C ARG A 133 16.29 -12.25 -3.21
N TRP A 134 17.08 -11.29 -3.69
CA TRP A 134 16.68 -9.91 -3.95
C TRP A 134 17.12 -9.46 -5.33
N TYR A 135 16.29 -8.63 -5.99
CA TYR A 135 16.55 -8.09 -7.31
C TYR A 135 15.92 -6.70 -7.51
N GLU A 136 16.41 -6.02 -8.54
CA GLU A 136 15.95 -4.72 -9.01
C GLU A 136 14.51 -4.76 -9.55
N GLY A 137 13.73 -3.70 -9.32
CA GLY A 137 12.42 -3.57 -9.96
C GLY A 137 12.48 -3.15 -11.42
N ILE A 138 11.78 -3.88 -12.30
CA ILE A 138 11.68 -3.57 -13.74
C ILE A 138 11.14 -2.15 -13.98
N LYS A 139 10.18 -1.70 -13.17
CA LYS A 139 9.55 -0.40 -13.38
C LYS A 139 10.44 0.77 -12.96
N ARG A 140 11.08 0.67 -11.80
CA ARG A 140 11.66 1.81 -11.07
C ARG A 140 13.09 1.59 -10.57
N GLY A 141 13.76 0.54 -11.01
CA GLY A 141 15.15 0.31 -10.67
C GLY A 141 15.37 -0.05 -9.19
N HIS A 142 16.63 -0.02 -8.76
CA HIS A 142 17.07 -0.39 -7.41
C HIS A 142 17.58 0.83 -6.64
N PRO A 143 17.62 0.79 -5.30
CA PRO A 143 18.23 1.86 -4.52
C PRO A 143 19.70 2.08 -4.90
N ASP A 144 20.18 3.33 -4.84
CA ASP A 144 21.57 3.65 -5.24
C ASP A 144 22.59 3.01 -4.30
N VAL A 145 22.23 2.86 -3.02
CA VAL A 145 22.98 2.12 -2.01
C VAL A 145 22.11 0.94 -1.55
N VAL A 146 22.65 -0.26 -1.69
CA VAL A 146 22.11 -1.52 -1.17
C VAL A 146 23.27 -2.29 -0.56
N GLU A 147 23.35 -2.31 0.77
CA GLU A 147 24.54 -2.79 1.48
C GLU A 147 24.18 -3.60 2.72
N ARG A 148 24.90 -4.69 2.97
CA ARG A 148 24.85 -5.38 4.27
C ARG A 148 25.65 -4.56 5.28
N VAL A 149 24.98 -4.13 6.34
CA VAL A 149 25.57 -3.39 7.45
C VAL A 149 25.49 -4.20 8.74
N SER A 150 26.23 -3.80 9.77
CA SER A 150 26.01 -4.31 11.12
C SER A 150 24.61 -3.95 11.59
N THR A 151 23.93 -4.89 12.25
CA THR A 151 22.60 -4.66 12.82
C THR A 151 22.63 -3.49 13.81
N PRO A 152 21.82 -2.43 13.60
CA PRO A 152 21.70 -1.33 14.55
C PRO A 152 21.35 -1.80 15.98
N ALA A 153 21.77 -1.02 16.97
CA ALA A 153 21.47 -1.30 18.37
C ALA A 153 19.96 -1.48 18.62
N GLY A 154 19.62 -2.40 19.52
CA GLY A 154 18.23 -2.79 19.80
C GLY A 154 17.60 -3.71 18.75
N GLY A 155 18.40 -4.22 17.80
CA GLY A 155 17.96 -5.22 16.82
C GLY A 155 17.70 -6.60 17.42
N LEU A 156 17.36 -7.56 16.56
CA LEU A 156 17.06 -8.93 17.00
C LEU A 156 18.22 -9.56 17.78
N PRO A 157 17.96 -10.26 18.90
CA PRO A 157 19.02 -10.93 19.65
C PRO A 157 19.87 -11.86 18.79
N GLY A 158 21.17 -11.59 18.73
CA GLY A 158 22.13 -12.39 17.97
C GLY A 158 22.23 -12.05 16.48
N SER A 159 21.40 -11.14 15.97
CA SER A 159 21.56 -10.62 14.60
C SER A 159 22.84 -9.79 14.49
N LYS A 160 23.62 -10.07 13.45
CA LYS A 160 24.88 -9.39 13.15
C LYS A 160 24.84 -8.64 11.83
N GLY A 161 23.94 -9.00 10.92
CA GLY A 161 23.81 -8.37 9.62
C GLY A 161 22.39 -7.86 9.38
N ALA A 162 22.30 -6.70 8.76
CA ALA A 162 21.05 -6.11 8.30
C ALA A 162 21.26 -5.46 6.93
N LEU A 163 20.18 -5.08 6.26
CA LEU A 163 20.23 -4.46 4.93
C LEU A 163 19.97 -2.96 5.00
N LEU A 164 20.95 -2.15 4.62
CA LEU A 164 20.79 -0.71 4.40
C LEU A 164 20.36 -0.42 2.96
N MET A 165 19.37 0.45 2.81
CA MET A 165 18.94 1.01 1.53
C MET A 165 18.86 2.53 1.58
N ARG A 166 19.35 3.19 0.53
CA ARG A 166 19.30 4.65 0.38
C ARG A 166 19.41 5.05 -1.08
N SER A 167 18.74 6.13 -1.47
CA SER A 167 18.80 6.65 -2.83
C SER A 167 18.96 8.16 -2.88
N LYS A 168 19.59 8.63 -3.94
CA LYS A 168 19.73 10.03 -4.32
C LYS A 168 19.03 10.34 -5.63
N PHE A 169 19.08 9.39 -6.58
CA PHE A 169 18.48 9.50 -7.91
C PHE A 169 17.41 8.44 -8.08
N THR A 170 16.20 8.66 -7.57
CA THR A 170 15.09 7.68 -7.71
C THR A 170 14.33 7.81 -9.04
N GLY A 171 14.68 8.80 -9.88
CA GLY A 171 14.19 8.97 -11.25
C GLY A 171 15.15 8.39 -12.30
N ILE A 172 15.26 9.06 -13.46
CA ILE A 172 16.18 8.66 -14.53
C ILE A 172 17.64 8.73 -14.02
N PRO A 173 18.44 7.66 -14.12
CA PRO A 173 19.80 7.64 -13.60
C PRO A 173 20.65 8.79 -14.13
N GLY A 174 21.28 9.54 -13.22
CA GLY A 174 22.10 10.70 -13.54
C GLY A 174 21.33 11.98 -13.90
N ASN A 175 20.00 11.93 -13.96
CA ASN A 175 19.14 13.06 -14.33
C ASN A 175 18.10 13.33 -13.24
N ALA A 176 18.39 14.26 -12.35
CA ALA A 176 17.47 14.70 -11.30
C ALA A 176 16.23 15.39 -11.91
N SER A 177 15.03 14.88 -11.61
CA SER A 177 13.78 15.50 -12.06
C SER A 177 13.34 16.68 -11.18
N GLY A 178 13.81 16.73 -9.92
CA GLY A 178 13.36 17.69 -8.92
C GLY A 178 11.96 17.39 -8.37
N THR A 179 11.40 16.22 -8.71
CA THR A 179 10.12 15.73 -8.19
C THR A 179 10.32 14.37 -7.52
N MET A 180 9.54 14.08 -6.49
CA MET A 180 9.71 12.85 -5.73
C MET A 180 9.46 11.61 -6.61
N HIS A 181 10.43 10.69 -6.58
CA HIS A 181 10.34 9.36 -7.17
C HIS A 181 10.71 8.30 -6.14
N GLN A 182 10.54 7.03 -6.50
CA GLN A 182 10.85 5.88 -5.66
C GLN A 182 11.62 4.81 -6.43
N ASP A 183 12.54 4.12 -5.76
CA ASP A 183 13.13 2.87 -6.26
C ASP A 183 12.37 1.65 -5.72
N ASP A 184 12.48 0.50 -6.40
CA ASP A 184 11.84 -0.76 -6.02
C ASP A 184 12.92 -1.85 -5.70
N PHE A 185 12.95 -2.37 -4.47
CA PHE A 185 13.83 -3.50 -4.11
C PHE A 185 13.01 -4.76 -3.80
N ILE A 186 13.09 -5.75 -4.69
CA ILE A 186 12.08 -6.82 -4.76
C ILE A 186 12.61 -8.14 -4.22
N ALA A 187 11.86 -8.78 -3.32
CA ALA A 187 12.15 -10.14 -2.87
C ALA A 187 11.81 -11.14 -3.98
N ASN A 188 12.61 -12.20 -4.11
CA ASN A 188 12.48 -13.16 -5.20
C ASN A 188 11.54 -14.34 -4.86
N VAL A 189 10.33 -14.05 -4.37
CA VAL A 189 9.39 -15.09 -3.91
C VAL A 189 8.95 -16.00 -5.06
N GLN A 190 8.30 -15.43 -6.08
CA GLN A 190 7.71 -16.19 -7.19
C GLN A 190 8.72 -17.07 -7.93
N TYR A 191 9.91 -16.56 -8.29
CA TYR A 191 10.86 -17.34 -9.08
C TYR A 191 11.61 -18.37 -8.25
N ARG A 192 11.87 -18.11 -6.95
CA ARG A 192 12.43 -19.12 -6.03
C ARG A 192 11.46 -20.28 -5.82
N LEU A 193 10.17 -19.98 -5.66
CA LEU A 193 9.12 -21.00 -5.49
C LEU A 193 8.68 -21.63 -6.83
N LYS A 194 9.08 -21.05 -7.96
CA LYS A 194 8.59 -21.38 -9.32
C LYS A 194 7.06 -21.38 -9.43
N ARG A 195 6.40 -20.61 -8.56
CA ARG A 195 4.95 -20.45 -8.51
C ARG A 195 4.59 -19.18 -7.77
N ARG A 196 3.36 -18.73 -7.98
CA ARG A 196 2.71 -17.73 -7.12
C ARG A 196 2.07 -18.45 -5.94
N ILE A 197 1.94 -17.76 -4.81
CA ILE A 197 1.30 -18.32 -3.62
C ILE A 197 -0.20 -18.04 -3.72
N ASP A 198 -1.02 -19.07 -3.54
CA ASP A 198 -2.48 -18.95 -3.57
C ASP A 198 -2.97 -18.38 -2.22
N VAL A 199 -3.93 -17.45 -2.22
CA VAL A 199 -4.44 -16.86 -0.96
C VAL A 199 -5.12 -17.88 -0.05
N SER A 200 -5.57 -19.01 -0.57
CA SER A 200 -6.06 -20.13 0.25
C SER A 200 -4.96 -20.79 1.10
N GLU A 201 -3.68 -20.53 0.80
CA GLU A 201 -2.54 -20.90 1.64
C GLU A 201 -2.34 -19.93 2.82
N VAL A 202 -3.08 -18.82 2.84
CA VAL A 202 -3.03 -17.75 3.85
C VAL A 202 -1.61 -17.20 3.99
N PRO A 203 -1.06 -16.55 2.94
CA PRO A 203 0.28 -16.01 3.02
C PRO A 203 0.37 -14.82 3.97
N SER A 204 1.51 -14.70 4.63
CA SER A 204 1.89 -13.47 5.33
C SER A 204 3.37 -13.17 5.19
N VAL A 205 3.73 -11.91 5.39
CA VAL A 205 5.10 -11.41 5.38
C VAL A 205 5.36 -10.55 6.60
N THR A 206 6.57 -10.62 7.13
CA THR A 206 7.05 -9.75 8.21
C THR A 206 8.41 -9.19 7.85
N THR A 207 8.76 -8.04 8.44
CA THR A 207 10.07 -7.40 8.33
C THR A 207 10.30 -6.53 9.55
N ARG A 208 11.56 -6.37 9.97
CA ARG A 208 11.95 -5.36 10.95
C ARG A 208 12.55 -4.18 10.20
N VAL A 209 12.19 -2.96 10.59
CA VAL A 209 12.68 -1.73 9.98
C VAL A 209 13.22 -0.83 11.08
N PHE A 210 14.48 -0.44 10.97
CA PHE A 210 15.09 0.54 11.84
C PHE A 210 14.81 1.95 11.30
N LEU A 211 14.13 2.75 12.11
CA LEU A 211 13.89 4.16 11.86
C LEU A 211 15.02 4.96 12.53
N PRO A 212 15.89 5.65 11.77
CA PRO A 212 16.96 6.45 12.37
C PRO A 212 16.36 7.64 13.14
N PRO A 213 17.15 8.31 14.00
CA PRO A 213 16.75 9.56 14.62
C PRO A 213 16.22 10.57 13.60
N VAL A 214 15.16 11.32 13.95
CA VAL A 214 14.48 12.27 13.03
C VAL A 214 15.45 13.28 12.41
N ALA A 215 16.52 13.66 13.12
CA ALA A 215 17.55 14.56 12.61
C ALA A 215 18.27 14.06 11.34
N GLU A 216 18.27 12.74 11.12
CA GLU A 216 18.89 12.08 9.96
C GLU A 216 17.93 11.90 8.78
N TRP A 217 16.64 12.25 8.96
CA TRP A 217 15.66 12.10 7.89
C TRP A 217 15.87 13.14 6.80
N GLU A 218 15.55 12.76 5.56
CA GLU A 218 15.43 13.73 4.48
C GLU A 218 14.44 14.83 4.91
N LYS A 219 14.85 16.09 4.83
CA LYS A 219 13.99 17.24 5.18
C LYS A 219 13.00 17.48 4.05
N ARG A 220 11.96 16.63 4.00
CA ARG A 220 10.90 16.64 3.01
C ARG A 220 9.63 16.01 3.60
N SER A 221 8.46 16.53 3.24
CA SER A 221 7.17 15.89 3.49
C SER A 221 6.84 14.83 2.43
N GLY A 222 6.12 13.79 2.82
CA GLY A 222 5.61 12.75 1.93
C GLY A 222 6.15 11.35 2.27
N PRO A 223 6.12 10.40 1.32
CA PRO A 223 6.59 9.05 1.57
C PRO A 223 8.12 8.98 1.59
N HIS A 224 8.69 8.20 2.51
CA HIS A 224 10.14 7.96 2.60
C HIS A 224 10.50 6.51 2.35
N PHE A 225 9.67 5.59 2.87
CA PHE A 225 9.86 4.15 2.73
C PHE A 225 8.54 3.44 2.53
N GLY A 226 8.53 2.39 1.73
CA GLY A 226 7.36 1.52 1.55
C GLY A 226 7.69 0.06 1.82
N PHE A 227 6.76 -0.67 2.44
CA PHE A 227 6.76 -2.12 2.57
C PHE A 227 5.47 -2.65 1.95
N ARG A 228 5.59 -3.38 0.84
CA ARG A 228 4.46 -3.64 -0.05
C ARG A 228 4.40 -5.09 -0.50
N LEU A 229 3.19 -5.53 -0.84
CA LEU A 229 2.93 -6.79 -1.52
C LEU A 229 2.75 -6.55 -3.02
N ALA A 230 3.06 -7.55 -3.83
CA ALA A 230 2.56 -7.66 -5.19
C ALA A 230 1.53 -8.79 -5.23
N LEU A 231 0.27 -8.42 -5.44
CA LEU A 231 -0.87 -9.33 -5.48
C LEU A 231 -1.44 -9.40 -6.91
N GLU A 232 -2.14 -10.47 -7.19
CA GLU A 232 -2.87 -10.68 -8.43
C GLU A 232 -4.36 -10.89 -8.15
N THR A 233 -5.17 -10.36 -9.04
CA THR A 233 -6.62 -10.59 -9.10
C THR A 233 -7.06 -10.76 -10.56
N THR A 234 -8.33 -11.12 -10.76
CA THR A 234 -8.97 -11.11 -12.07
C THR A 234 -9.91 -9.90 -12.13
N ALA A 235 -9.59 -8.93 -12.98
CA ALA A 235 -10.33 -7.66 -13.09
C ALA A 235 -10.54 -7.24 -14.56
N MET A 236 -11.45 -6.30 -14.80
CA MET A 236 -11.61 -5.69 -16.12
C MET A 236 -10.41 -4.78 -16.43
N ILE A 237 -9.59 -5.17 -17.38
CA ILE A 237 -8.40 -4.42 -17.82
C ILE A 237 -8.63 -3.83 -19.22
N GLU A 238 -8.05 -2.67 -19.49
CA GLU A 238 -8.02 -2.08 -20.84
C GLU A 238 -6.82 -2.64 -21.61
N GLN A 239 -7.08 -3.32 -22.71
CA GLN A 239 -6.06 -3.75 -23.66
C GLN A 239 -6.15 -2.95 -24.95
N GLU A 240 -4.99 -2.58 -25.51
CA GLU A 240 -4.90 -2.03 -26.85
C GLU A 240 -4.75 -3.18 -27.86
N THR A 241 -5.74 -3.36 -28.74
CA THR A 241 -5.74 -4.42 -29.74
C THR A 241 -5.67 -3.87 -31.16
N GLY A 242 -4.85 -4.51 -32.00
CA GLY A 242 -4.77 -4.26 -33.44
C GLY A 242 -3.89 -3.07 -33.85
N PHE A 243 -3.71 -2.90 -35.17
CA PHE A 243 -2.83 -1.89 -35.77
C PHE A 243 -3.27 -0.44 -35.55
N PHE A 244 -4.52 -0.23 -35.09
CA PHE A 244 -5.11 1.07 -34.78
C PHE A 244 -5.25 1.36 -33.28
N LYS A 245 -4.66 0.53 -32.40
CA LYS A 245 -4.73 0.68 -30.92
C LYS A 245 -6.15 0.89 -30.40
N LEU A 246 -7.10 0.06 -30.83
CA LEU A 246 -8.46 0.14 -30.30
C LEU A 246 -8.43 -0.33 -28.84
N LYS A 247 -8.95 0.48 -27.92
CA LYS A 247 -9.04 0.13 -26.51
C LYS A 247 -10.26 -0.76 -26.28
N ARG A 248 -10.05 -1.98 -25.78
CA ARG A 248 -11.11 -2.90 -25.36
C ARG A 248 -10.97 -3.24 -23.88
N LYS A 249 -12.09 -3.27 -23.18
CA LYS A 249 -12.14 -3.76 -21.79
C LYS A 249 -12.45 -5.25 -21.79
N GLU A 250 -11.62 -6.02 -21.12
CA GLU A 250 -11.78 -7.47 -20.99
C GLU A 250 -11.30 -7.97 -19.63
N MET A 251 -11.86 -9.10 -19.18
CA MET A 251 -11.40 -9.73 -17.95
C MET A 251 -9.98 -10.25 -18.14
N GLY A 252 -9.07 -9.82 -17.29
CA GLY A 252 -7.68 -10.22 -17.32
C GLY A 252 -7.04 -10.25 -15.95
N ASN A 253 -5.80 -10.72 -15.90
CA ASN A 253 -5.02 -10.73 -14.68
C ASN A 253 -4.49 -9.32 -14.40
N GLU A 254 -4.89 -8.75 -13.26
CA GLU A 254 -4.41 -7.45 -12.79
C GLU A 254 -3.42 -7.66 -11.65
N ILE A 255 -2.29 -6.95 -11.71
CA ILE A 255 -1.29 -6.94 -10.64
C ILE A 255 -1.40 -5.61 -9.91
N TYR A 256 -1.57 -5.66 -8.59
CA TYR A 256 -1.70 -4.47 -7.77
C TYR A 256 -0.84 -4.57 -6.51
N TRP A 257 -0.58 -3.41 -5.90
CA TRP A 257 0.50 -3.28 -4.92
C TRP A 257 0.05 -2.59 -3.62
N PRO A 258 -0.69 -3.29 -2.75
CA PRO A 258 -0.99 -2.76 -1.42
C PRO A 258 0.24 -2.70 -0.53
N GLY A 259 0.17 -1.94 0.56
CA GLY A 259 1.26 -1.88 1.53
C GLY A 259 1.16 -0.75 2.53
N LEU A 260 2.23 -0.63 3.31
CA LEU A 260 2.45 0.44 4.27
C LEU A 260 3.54 1.37 3.74
N PHE A 261 3.34 2.67 3.92
CA PHE A 261 4.38 3.66 3.74
C PHE A 261 4.68 4.36 5.06
N ILE A 262 5.95 4.60 5.33
CA ILE A 262 6.38 5.54 6.35
C ILE A 262 6.32 6.92 5.70
N GLU A 263 5.33 7.69 6.13
CA GLU A 263 5.12 9.06 5.69
C GLU A 263 5.72 10.02 6.72
N PHE A 264 6.44 11.03 6.26
CA PHE A 264 7.01 12.08 7.10
C PHE A 264 6.36 13.42 6.79
N GLU A 265 6.18 14.23 7.82
CA GLU A 265 5.74 15.60 7.69
C GLU A 265 6.80 16.51 8.28
N SER A 266 7.64 17.08 7.43
CA SER A 266 8.75 17.91 7.88
C SER A 266 8.30 19.33 8.14
N LYS A 267 8.71 19.91 9.28
CA LYS A 267 8.51 21.34 9.55
C LYS A 267 9.27 22.25 8.59
N ALA A 268 10.30 21.73 7.92
CA ALA A 268 11.04 22.47 6.91
C ALA A 268 10.18 22.82 5.67
N ASP A 269 9.15 22.02 5.40
CA ASP A 269 8.32 22.14 4.20
C ASP A 269 7.07 23.00 4.40
N SER A 270 6.78 23.45 5.64
CA SER A 270 5.63 24.30 5.91
C SER A 270 5.89 25.30 7.03
N ARG A 271 5.62 26.58 6.75
CA ARG A 271 5.72 27.68 7.74
C ARG A 271 4.70 27.55 8.88
N SER A 272 3.60 26.82 8.68
CA SER A 272 2.57 26.61 9.71
C SER A 272 2.81 25.38 10.58
N ARG A 273 3.82 24.56 10.25
CA ARG A 273 4.13 23.34 10.98
C ARG A 273 5.24 23.62 11.99
N SER A 274 4.95 23.43 13.28
CA SER A 274 5.93 23.58 14.37
C SER A 274 6.84 22.38 14.51
N ASP A 275 6.31 21.18 14.26
CA ASP A 275 6.95 19.92 14.62
C ASP A 275 7.05 18.96 13.44
N ASP A 276 8.16 18.21 13.43
CA ASP A 276 8.35 17.07 12.55
C ASP A 276 7.56 15.87 13.12
N TYR A 277 6.82 15.15 12.29
CA TYR A 277 6.14 13.91 12.72
C TYR A 277 6.02 12.90 11.60
N ALA A 278 5.93 11.62 11.96
CA ALA A 278 5.79 10.52 11.01
C ALA A 278 4.57 9.65 11.32
N TYR A 279 4.04 8.97 10.31
CA TYR A 279 2.93 8.03 10.47
C TYR A 279 2.98 6.94 9.41
N LEU A 280 2.28 5.84 9.66
CA LEU A 280 2.07 4.80 8.67
C LEU A 280 0.90 5.19 7.76
N ARG A 281 1.11 5.30 6.46
CA ARG A 281 0.05 5.42 5.45
C ARG A 281 -0.28 4.03 4.91
N VAL A 282 -1.55 3.66 4.93
CA VAL A 282 -2.04 2.43 4.31
C VAL A 282 -2.38 2.74 2.86
N ARG A 283 -1.78 1.98 1.94
CA ARG A 283 -2.01 2.12 0.49
C ARG A 283 -3.35 1.50 0.11
N SER A 284 -4.23 2.35 -0.41
CA SER A 284 -5.50 2.02 -1.05
C SER A 284 -6.50 1.23 -0.19
N ASN A 285 -7.55 1.94 0.23
CA ASN A 285 -8.78 1.34 0.73
C ASN A 285 -9.61 0.70 -0.41
N GLN A 286 -10.82 0.25 -0.09
CA GLN A 286 -11.78 -0.31 -1.05
C GLN A 286 -12.14 0.59 -2.24
N ARG A 287 -11.90 1.90 -2.14
CA ARG A 287 -12.13 2.87 -3.22
C ARG A 287 -10.83 3.30 -3.92
N GLY A 288 -9.70 2.67 -3.58
CA GLY A 288 -8.39 2.96 -4.14
C GLY A 288 -7.64 4.12 -3.45
N SER A 289 -8.28 4.84 -2.53
CA SER A 289 -7.67 5.99 -1.84
C SER A 289 -6.76 5.56 -0.70
N ASP A 290 -5.60 6.20 -0.58
CA ASP A 290 -4.73 6.02 0.58
C ASP A 290 -5.31 6.69 1.81
N PHE A 291 -4.95 6.20 3.00
CA PHE A 291 -5.42 6.76 4.25
C PHE A 291 -4.36 6.67 5.35
N ARG A 292 -4.44 7.60 6.30
CA ARG A 292 -3.54 7.68 7.45
C ARG A 292 -3.87 6.56 8.43
N GLY A 293 -2.85 5.77 8.77
CA GLY A 293 -2.83 4.81 9.86
C GLY A 293 -2.17 5.40 11.13
N PRO A 294 -1.62 4.56 12.02
CA PRO A 294 -1.07 5.00 13.29
C PRO A 294 0.11 5.98 13.13
N GLN A 295 0.20 6.92 14.07
CA GLN A 295 1.35 7.80 14.18
C GLN A 295 2.57 7.01 14.69
N ILE A 296 3.74 7.31 14.14
CA ILE A 296 5.01 6.80 14.63
C ILE A 296 5.47 7.76 15.73
N THR A 297 5.32 7.33 16.99
CA THR A 297 5.64 8.15 18.17
C THR A 297 7.08 7.98 18.64
N THR A 298 7.77 6.93 18.19
CA THR A 298 9.16 6.62 18.55
C THR A 298 9.96 6.15 17.33
N THR A 299 11.24 6.52 17.28
CA THR A 299 12.21 5.97 16.34
C THR A 299 12.91 4.74 16.94
N GLY A 300 13.76 4.07 16.16
CA GLY A 300 14.29 2.75 16.48
C GLY A 300 13.62 1.66 15.67
N TRP A 301 13.66 0.42 16.16
CA TRP A 301 13.09 -0.72 15.45
C TRP A 301 11.58 -0.74 15.47
N TRP A 302 11.00 -1.18 14.36
CA TRP A 302 9.58 -1.47 14.20
C TRP A 302 9.43 -2.80 13.45
N THR A 303 8.54 -3.66 13.92
CA THR A 303 8.10 -4.84 13.16
C THR A 303 6.89 -4.45 12.33
N LEU A 304 6.95 -4.70 11.01
CA LEU A 304 5.84 -4.50 10.09
C LEU A 304 5.40 -5.84 9.52
N GLY A 305 4.09 -6.01 9.28
CA GLY A 305 3.56 -7.24 8.73
C GLY A 305 2.29 -7.06 7.92
N MET A 306 2.12 -7.94 6.94
CA MET A 306 0.88 -8.05 6.18
C MET A 306 0.51 -9.51 5.98
N SER A 307 -0.78 -9.81 6.00
CA SER A 307 -1.32 -11.14 5.70
C SER A 307 -2.50 -11.02 4.74
N VAL A 308 -2.78 -12.12 4.02
CA VAL A 308 -3.88 -12.18 3.06
C VAL A 308 -4.74 -13.40 3.37
N THR A 309 -6.03 -13.18 3.61
CA THR A 309 -6.99 -14.26 3.86
C THR A 309 -7.60 -14.82 2.56
N PRO A 310 -8.15 -16.04 2.60
CA PRO A 310 -8.76 -16.70 1.44
C PRO A 310 -9.91 -15.95 0.75
N ASP A 311 -10.54 -15.00 1.42
CA ASP A 311 -11.52 -14.07 0.82
C ASP A 311 -10.85 -12.94 0.02
N GLY A 312 -9.52 -12.88 0.00
CA GLY A 312 -8.73 -11.90 -0.74
C GLY A 312 -8.48 -10.59 0.01
N MET A 313 -8.88 -10.50 1.28
CA MET A 313 -8.65 -9.32 2.10
C MET A 313 -7.20 -9.24 2.58
N VAL A 314 -6.65 -8.02 2.65
CA VAL A 314 -5.30 -7.75 3.15
C VAL A 314 -5.38 -7.14 4.54
N HIS A 315 -4.64 -7.71 5.49
CA HIS A 315 -4.55 -7.21 6.86
C HIS A 315 -3.18 -6.59 7.12
N TYR A 316 -3.16 -5.47 7.85
CA TYR A 316 -1.97 -4.68 8.10
C TYR A 316 -1.69 -4.61 9.59
N TYR A 317 -0.43 -4.83 9.95
CA TYR A 317 0.05 -4.86 11.33
C TYR A 317 1.36 -4.08 11.45
N ALA A 318 1.54 -3.40 12.58
CA ALA A 318 2.82 -2.79 12.91
C ALA A 318 2.95 -2.57 14.43
N SER A 319 4.16 -2.71 14.94
CA SER A 319 4.49 -2.41 16.33
C SER A 319 5.91 -1.88 16.50
N PRO A 320 6.15 -1.00 17.49
CA PRO A 320 7.50 -0.61 17.87
C PRO A 320 8.23 -1.81 18.52
N GLY A 321 9.49 -1.97 18.20
CA GLY A 321 10.35 -3.07 18.65
C GLY A 321 10.67 -4.07 17.55
N VAL A 322 11.24 -5.21 17.95
CA VAL A 322 11.65 -6.31 17.07
C VAL A 322 10.83 -7.58 17.26
N GLU A 323 9.95 -7.58 18.26
CA GLU A 323 9.15 -8.75 18.63
C GLU A 323 8.23 -9.18 17.49
N ASP A 324 7.81 -10.44 17.54
CA ASP A 324 6.79 -10.95 16.64
C ASP A 324 5.45 -10.23 16.87
N LEU A 325 4.73 -10.00 15.77
CA LEU A 325 3.44 -9.34 15.81
C LEU A 325 2.41 -10.19 16.54
N THR A 326 1.44 -9.51 17.13
CA THR A 326 0.33 -10.07 17.88
C THR A 326 -1.00 -9.53 17.35
N GLU A 327 -2.12 -9.96 17.93
CA GLU A 327 -3.44 -9.42 17.59
C GLU A 327 -3.58 -7.93 17.97
N GLU A 328 -2.83 -7.46 18.97
CA GLU A 328 -2.87 -6.06 19.44
C GLU A 328 -2.23 -5.10 18.44
N ASP A 329 -1.35 -5.60 17.58
CA ASP A 329 -0.60 -4.80 16.60
C ASP A 329 -1.40 -4.56 15.30
N TYR A 330 -2.67 -4.97 15.29
CA TYR A 330 -3.59 -4.84 14.16
C TYR A 330 -3.88 -3.36 13.85
N ILE A 331 -3.70 -2.98 12.59
CA ILE A 331 -4.06 -1.64 12.08
C ILE A 331 -5.44 -1.67 11.42
N THR A 332 -5.59 -2.48 10.38
CA THR A 332 -6.80 -2.49 9.53
C THR A 332 -6.82 -3.69 8.60
N SER A 333 -7.97 -3.93 7.98
CA SER A 333 -8.17 -4.89 6.90
C SER A 333 -8.85 -4.20 5.74
N GLN A 334 -8.39 -4.45 4.52
CA GLN A 334 -8.91 -3.80 3.31
C GLN A 334 -8.97 -4.78 2.14
N PHE A 335 -9.90 -4.55 1.22
CA PHE A 335 -9.81 -5.01 -0.17
C PHE A 335 -9.19 -3.86 -0.98
N PRO A 336 -7.87 -3.82 -1.17
CA PRO A 336 -7.23 -2.65 -1.77
C PRO A 336 -7.72 -2.46 -3.19
N TYR A 337 -8.11 -1.23 -3.55
CA TYR A 337 -8.74 -0.91 -4.85
C TYR A 337 -10.09 -1.61 -5.08
N GLY A 338 -10.69 -2.21 -4.04
CA GLY A 338 -11.88 -3.03 -4.16
C GLY A 338 -11.60 -4.43 -4.73
N TYR A 339 -10.33 -4.83 -4.81
CA TYR A 339 -9.94 -6.14 -5.33
C TYR A 339 -9.86 -7.19 -4.22
N GLU A 340 -10.37 -8.37 -4.56
CA GLU A 340 -10.10 -9.60 -3.83
C GLU A 340 -8.81 -10.23 -4.39
N ALA A 341 -7.82 -10.39 -3.52
CA ALA A 341 -6.57 -11.03 -3.90
C ALA A 341 -6.80 -12.52 -4.21
N GLU A 342 -6.25 -13.01 -5.31
CA GLU A 342 -6.24 -14.44 -5.64
C GLU A 342 -4.88 -15.07 -5.33
N ARG A 343 -3.80 -14.33 -5.58
CA ARG A 343 -2.43 -14.83 -5.49
C ARG A 343 -1.48 -13.74 -4.98
N MET A 344 -0.51 -14.14 -4.16
CA MET A 344 0.65 -13.32 -3.81
C MET A 344 1.85 -13.71 -4.69
N ARG A 345 2.45 -12.72 -5.35
CA ARG A 345 3.67 -12.91 -6.15
C ARG A 345 4.92 -12.72 -5.31
N THR A 346 4.96 -11.64 -4.54
CA THR A 346 6.12 -11.26 -3.73
C THR A 346 5.78 -10.14 -2.75
N PHE A 347 6.77 -9.73 -1.97
CA PHE A 347 6.84 -8.45 -1.26
C PHE A 347 8.09 -7.67 -1.69
N PHE A 348 8.11 -6.37 -1.42
CA PHE A 348 9.21 -5.50 -1.81
C PHE A 348 9.25 -4.23 -0.97
N TYR A 349 10.38 -3.52 -1.08
CA TYR A 349 10.58 -2.24 -0.46
C TYR A 349 10.61 -1.11 -1.46
N ASN A 350 10.18 0.06 -1.00
CA ASN A 350 10.37 1.32 -1.70
C ASN A 350 11.28 2.24 -0.92
N VAL A 351 12.21 2.89 -1.62
CA VAL A 351 13.00 4.02 -1.09
C VAL A 351 12.64 5.24 -1.90
N CYS A 352 12.10 6.26 -1.24
CA CYS A 352 11.67 7.50 -1.88
C CYS A 352 12.69 8.61 -1.62
N SER A 353 12.94 9.44 -2.63
CA SER A 353 13.81 10.61 -2.51
C SER A 353 13.17 11.81 -3.21
N ALA A 354 13.64 13.02 -2.90
CA ALA A 354 13.27 14.22 -3.64
C ALA A 354 13.73 14.21 -5.11
N ASP A 355 14.64 13.31 -5.48
CA ASP A 355 15.26 13.20 -6.82
C ASP A 355 15.81 14.55 -7.33
N ASP A 356 16.45 15.33 -6.45
CA ASP A 356 16.94 16.68 -6.74
C ASP A 356 18.45 16.74 -7.06
N GLY A 357 19.10 15.58 -7.14
CA GLY A 357 20.52 15.45 -7.43
C GLY A 357 21.45 16.00 -6.36
N ARG A 358 20.92 16.39 -5.19
CA ARG A 358 21.67 16.99 -4.07
C ARG A 358 21.50 16.20 -2.79
N ARG A 359 20.26 16.07 -2.33
CA ARG A 359 19.91 15.40 -1.08
C ARG A 359 19.89 13.89 -1.28
N TRP A 360 20.23 13.20 -0.23
CA TRP A 360 19.99 11.77 -0.13
C TRP A 360 18.69 11.53 0.64
N SER A 361 17.99 10.44 0.32
CA SER A 361 16.88 9.94 1.11
C SER A 361 17.32 9.64 2.55
N THR A 362 16.34 9.53 3.45
CA THR A 362 16.53 8.84 4.74
C THR A 362 17.13 7.45 4.47
N SER A 363 18.12 7.04 5.27
CA SER A 363 18.64 5.67 5.24
C SER A 363 17.67 4.76 5.98
N PHE A 364 17.21 3.70 5.32
CA PHE A 364 16.40 2.66 5.97
C PHE A 364 17.22 1.39 6.12
N VAL A 365 17.23 0.83 7.32
CA VAL A 365 17.82 -0.49 7.57
C VAL A 365 16.69 -1.47 7.84
N VAL A 366 16.71 -2.62 7.17
CA VAL A 366 15.75 -3.70 7.38
C VAL A 366 16.45 -4.98 7.80
N ASP A 367 15.76 -5.79 8.59
CA ASP A 367 16.29 -7.04 9.11
C ASP A 367 15.21 -8.13 9.16
N ASP A 368 15.68 -9.38 9.04
CA ASP A 368 14.91 -10.63 9.13
C ASP A 368 13.54 -10.60 8.41
N PRO A 369 13.45 -10.17 7.14
CA PRO A 369 12.23 -10.34 6.39
C PRO A 369 11.91 -11.81 6.20
N LYS A 370 10.64 -12.16 6.38
CA LYS A 370 10.15 -13.54 6.32
C LYS A 370 8.84 -13.64 5.57
N VAL A 371 8.57 -14.83 5.05
CA VAL A 371 7.31 -15.21 4.39
C VAL A 371 6.78 -16.45 5.08
N PHE A 372 5.49 -16.50 5.39
CA PHE A 372 4.85 -17.60 6.09
C PHE A 372 3.59 -18.07 5.37
N LEU A 373 3.24 -19.35 5.55
CA LEU A 373 1.98 -19.94 5.09
C LEU A 373 1.30 -20.67 6.24
N VAL A 374 0.01 -20.41 6.46
CA VAL A 374 -0.78 -21.18 7.43
C VAL A 374 -1.21 -22.52 6.85
N ARG A 375 -1.53 -22.56 5.54
CA ARG A 375 -2.07 -23.75 4.87
C ARG A 375 -1.21 -24.11 3.63
N PRO A 376 0.08 -24.44 3.81
CA PRO A 376 0.98 -24.66 2.68
C PRO A 376 0.49 -25.80 1.78
N LYS A 377 0.45 -25.56 0.45
CA LYS A 377 0.18 -26.60 -0.55
C LYS A 377 1.50 -27.23 -1.03
N GLY A 378 1.61 -28.56 -0.95
CA GLY A 378 2.75 -29.34 -1.48
C GLY A 378 3.68 -29.96 -0.42
N LYS A 379 4.60 -30.84 -0.86
CA LYS A 379 5.53 -31.57 0.04
C LYS A 379 6.42 -30.57 0.79
N GLN A 380 6.46 -30.74 2.12
CA GLN A 380 7.25 -29.99 3.11
C GLN A 380 8.44 -29.24 2.51
N MET A 381 8.34 -27.91 2.51
CA MET A 381 9.49 -27.04 2.27
C MET A 381 10.50 -27.21 3.41
N ALA A 382 11.79 -27.17 3.07
CA ALA A 382 12.88 -27.47 4.00
C ALA A 382 12.75 -26.66 5.28
N ARG A 383 12.49 -27.35 6.40
CA ARG A 383 12.60 -26.76 7.74
C ARG A 383 14.05 -26.36 7.94
N ARG A 384 14.28 -25.14 8.44
CA ARG A 384 15.58 -24.72 8.96
C ARG A 384 15.97 -25.75 10.03
N SER A 385 17.02 -26.53 9.79
CA SER A 385 17.53 -27.45 10.80
C SER A 385 17.96 -26.61 11.99
N SER A 386 17.30 -26.79 13.14
CA SER A 386 17.80 -26.30 14.41
C SER A 386 19.11 -27.02 14.70
N SER A 387 20.22 -26.47 14.24
CA SER A 387 21.54 -26.81 14.72
C SER A 387 21.63 -26.36 16.17
N SER A 388 21.17 -27.23 17.07
CA SER A 388 21.44 -27.14 18.49
C SER A 388 22.95 -27.24 18.72
N ARG A 389 23.50 -26.24 19.42
CA ARG A 389 24.63 -26.33 20.37
C ARG A 389 25.72 -27.37 20.05
N ARG A 390 26.93 -26.88 19.76
CA ARG A 390 28.13 -27.28 20.48
C ARG A 390 28.98 -26.08 20.81
#